data_AF-A0AA46A6H7-F1
#
_entry.id   AF-A0AA46A6H7-F1
#
_cell.length_a   1.000
_cell.length_b   1.000
_cell.length_c   1.000
_cell.angle_alpha   90.00
_cell.angle_beta   90.00
_cell.angle_gamma   90.00
#
_symmetry.space_group_name_H-M   'P 1'
#
loop_
_entity.id
_entity.type
_entity.pdbx_description
1 polymer ?
#
loop_
_entity_poly.entity_id
_entity_poly.type
_entity_poly.pdbx_seq_one_letter_code
_entity_poly.pdbx_strand_id
1 'polypeptide(L)'
;MTFQNDASSVYVSGQPVSKGGVRALWGKIDGLEADVGSAIRDGAAIITVNIGGTGSAITADIAPVFVNAGITQISGGSTIEYIPLTTNDTANPTMTIAGTTFDIRGDDGGTWRAKAFVPGRSYLLRRRGGTLRVILGGATKAEIDQAGVIRLVNLTGTADNFTAELAPGLEGQTVGTGSTVRFVALGTNTQEGPSCTIGSISRQVRDTNHSPLPAEGLLEGRTYFAEIHSNTIMRIVYSAESMAERLARDARLDANDAKWTDRPVFIEAETPETYTVPASTRMIVTTTLTSDYMEMWRKSGDQGSPPAEGRVPTANDGYWIRIAKVAKESIIQSVLLAIQELQTGMSSSMQTVVQRRATIPDRPAGAAMVMWRTFDDPSAKMHAGVDLHAKVEPAPILSFADSFNRADEPLATNDDLWVNVRTQGALMTIVNNAAQPSASNALPVVQSKQFLPPDQFIEANVLGGSSSLSSGKGTFLYINMPPETHAGYRLNLRSSQLVLEEVDEALNTVTLAATSSGFLTYPVTARLERDGKMLRAYIDGVEALTAEASTYDGGMIGIGANAASGDISGCRIDNVMGGVLD
;
A
#
# COMPACT_ATOMS: atom_id res chain seq x y z
N MET A 1 -19.56 49.73 -25.22
CA MET A 1 -20.52 50.01 -26.32
C MET A 1 -21.10 51.40 -26.14
N THR A 2 -21.02 52.27 -27.15
CA THR A 2 -21.77 53.53 -27.18
C THR A 2 -22.96 53.35 -28.12
N PHE A 3 -24.20 53.49 -27.61
CA PHE A 3 -25.38 53.48 -28.46
C PHE A 3 -25.45 54.80 -29.23
N GLN A 4 -25.28 54.74 -30.56
CA GLN A 4 -25.19 55.92 -31.43
C GLN A 4 -26.54 56.65 -31.62
N ASN A 5 -27.67 56.04 -31.24
CA ASN A 5 -29.02 56.61 -31.34
C ASN A 5 -29.99 55.90 -30.38
N ASP A 6 -30.89 56.64 -29.71
CA ASP A 6 -31.94 56.11 -28.84
C ASP A 6 -33.09 55.39 -29.58
N ALA A 7 -33.23 55.58 -30.90
CA ALA A 7 -34.29 55.00 -31.72
C ALA A 7 -34.12 53.52 -32.10
N SER A 8 -32.92 52.93 -31.99
CA SER A 8 -32.68 51.53 -32.39
C SER A 8 -33.05 50.55 -31.27
N SER A 9 -33.96 49.59 -31.51
CA SER A 9 -34.24 48.47 -30.60
C SER A 9 -33.03 47.52 -30.51
N VAL A 10 -32.71 47.05 -29.30
CA VAL A 10 -31.69 46.00 -29.08
C VAL A 10 -32.41 44.65 -29.10
N TYR A 11 -31.85 43.64 -29.76
CA TYR A 11 -32.43 42.30 -29.80
C TYR A 11 -31.53 41.30 -29.09
N VAL A 12 -32.10 40.42 -28.27
CA VAL A 12 -31.42 39.26 -27.66
C VAL A 12 -32.18 38.01 -28.11
N SER A 13 -31.50 37.09 -28.79
CA SER A 13 -32.12 35.87 -29.36
C SER A 13 -33.34 36.17 -30.25
N GLY A 14 -33.28 37.25 -31.03
CA GLY A 14 -34.36 37.67 -31.93
C GLY A 14 -35.54 38.40 -31.27
N GLN A 15 -35.54 38.59 -29.94
CA GLN A 15 -36.59 39.32 -29.22
C GLN A 15 -36.13 40.75 -28.86
N PRO A 16 -36.96 41.79 -29.07
CA PRO A 16 -36.62 43.15 -28.69
C PRO A 16 -36.54 43.28 -27.16
N VAL A 17 -35.42 43.80 -26.66
CA VAL A 17 -35.21 44.12 -25.24
C VAL A 17 -35.08 45.63 -25.06
N SER A 18 -35.59 46.15 -23.94
CA SER A 18 -35.50 47.58 -23.65
C SER A 18 -34.04 47.98 -23.34
N LYS A 19 -33.60 49.13 -23.83
CA LYS A 19 -32.26 49.68 -23.51
C LYS A 19 -32.05 49.85 -22.01
N GLY A 20 -33.10 50.21 -21.27
CA GLY A 20 -33.07 50.28 -19.80
C GLY A 20 -32.74 48.93 -19.15
N GLY A 21 -33.33 47.84 -19.65
CA GLY A 21 -33.03 46.48 -19.20
C GLY A 21 -31.57 46.08 -19.49
N VAL A 22 -31.07 46.40 -20.68
CA VAL A 22 -29.68 46.12 -21.06
C VAL A 22 -28.69 46.91 -20.17
N ARG A 23 -28.94 48.20 -19.92
CA ARG A 23 -28.09 49.02 -19.02
C ARG A 23 -28.12 48.51 -17.57
N ALA A 24 -29.28 48.09 -17.07
CA ALA A 24 -29.41 47.51 -15.74
C ALA A 24 -28.67 46.16 -15.63
N LEU A 25 -28.68 45.34 -16.68
CA LEU A 25 -27.88 44.12 -16.77
C LEU A 25 -26.38 44.41 -16.73
N TRP A 26 -25.91 45.43 -17.46
CA TRP A 26 -24.50 45.84 -17.40
C TRP A 26 -24.07 46.28 -16.01
N GLY A 27 -24.86 47.09 -15.31
CA GLY A 27 -24.55 47.46 -13.93
C GLY A 27 -24.46 46.25 -12.98
N LYS A 28 -25.22 45.17 -13.25
CA LYS A 28 -25.10 43.91 -12.50
C LYS A 28 -23.83 43.12 -12.88
N ILE A 29 -23.44 43.14 -14.15
CA ILE A 29 -22.20 42.51 -14.63
C ILE A 29 -21.00 43.22 -14.02
N ASP A 30 -20.97 44.55 -14.07
CA ASP A 30 -19.90 45.37 -13.46
C ASP A 30 -19.82 45.10 -11.94
N GLY A 31 -20.97 44.96 -11.27
CA GLY A 31 -21.02 44.56 -9.86
C GLY A 31 -20.46 43.16 -9.61
N LEU A 32 -20.83 42.19 -10.45
CA LEU A 32 -20.32 40.82 -10.36
C LEU A 32 -18.80 40.75 -10.60
N GLU A 33 -18.27 41.49 -11.58
CA GLU A 33 -16.82 41.57 -11.83
C GLU A 33 -16.08 42.16 -10.61
N ALA A 34 -16.63 43.19 -9.96
CA ALA A 34 -16.08 43.77 -8.75
C ALA A 34 -16.14 42.80 -7.54
N ASP A 35 -17.22 42.03 -7.41
CA ASP A 35 -17.39 41.03 -6.35
C ASP A 35 -16.43 39.85 -6.55
N VAL A 36 -16.26 39.37 -7.79
CA VAL A 36 -15.29 38.32 -8.14
C VAL A 36 -13.86 38.80 -7.89
N GLY A 37 -13.51 40.03 -8.30
CA GLY A 37 -12.21 40.62 -8.00
C GLY A 37 -11.93 40.71 -6.50
N SER A 38 -12.94 41.08 -5.70
CA SER A 38 -12.84 41.12 -4.24
C SER A 38 -12.68 39.73 -3.62
N ALA A 39 -13.46 38.74 -4.09
CA ALA A 39 -13.37 37.36 -3.63
C ALA A 39 -12.00 36.73 -3.96
N ILE A 40 -11.47 36.96 -5.16
CA ILE A 40 -10.13 36.49 -5.55
C ILE A 40 -9.06 37.17 -4.69
N ARG A 41 -9.13 38.49 -4.51
CA ARG A 41 -8.16 39.26 -3.71
C ARG A 41 -8.08 38.76 -2.26
N ASP A 42 -9.20 38.34 -1.68
CA ASP A 42 -9.28 37.98 -0.27
C ASP A 42 -9.16 36.46 -0.02
N GLY A 43 -9.51 35.63 -1.00
CA GLY A 43 -9.53 34.17 -0.90
C GLY A 43 -8.40 33.42 -1.61
N ALA A 44 -7.81 33.98 -2.67
CA ALA A 44 -6.76 33.32 -3.45
C ALA A 44 -5.35 33.69 -2.97
N ALA A 45 -4.37 32.85 -3.32
CA ALA A 45 -2.96 33.20 -3.23
C ALA A 45 -2.58 34.07 -4.45
N ILE A 46 -2.30 35.35 -4.21
CA ILE A 46 -1.87 36.30 -5.23
C ILE A 46 -0.40 36.02 -5.56
N ILE A 47 -0.13 35.68 -6.81
CA ILE A 47 1.22 35.45 -7.30
C ILE A 47 1.90 36.80 -7.51
N THR A 48 3.13 36.93 -7.01
CA THR A 48 3.98 38.10 -7.24
C THR A 48 4.96 37.85 -8.38
N VAL A 49 5.28 38.88 -9.15
CA VAL A 49 6.23 38.85 -10.27
C VAL A 49 7.25 39.97 -10.13
N ASN A 50 8.27 39.99 -11.00
CA ASN A 50 9.33 41.01 -11.00
C ASN A 50 9.98 41.18 -9.61
N ILE A 51 10.16 40.06 -8.90
CA ILE A 51 10.78 40.04 -7.58
C ILE A 51 12.21 40.58 -7.71
N GLY A 52 12.52 41.65 -6.97
CA GLY A 52 13.80 42.34 -7.00
C GLY A 52 14.20 42.89 -5.63
N GLY A 53 15.24 43.72 -5.61
CA GLY A 53 15.82 44.26 -4.38
C GLY A 53 16.82 43.30 -3.71
N THR A 54 16.95 43.42 -2.39
CA THR A 54 17.76 42.51 -1.56
C THR A 54 16.84 41.60 -0.75
N GLY A 55 17.35 40.52 -0.17
CA GLY A 55 16.56 39.68 0.74
C GLY A 55 16.00 40.44 1.95
N SER A 56 16.58 41.60 2.29
CA SER A 56 16.12 42.48 3.37
C SER A 56 15.17 43.60 2.93
N ALA A 57 15.21 44.01 1.66
CA ALA A 57 14.38 45.07 1.09
C ALA A 57 13.87 44.63 -0.28
N ILE A 58 12.75 43.92 -0.27
CA ILE A 58 12.18 43.22 -1.42
C ILE A 58 11.22 44.16 -2.16
N THR A 59 11.26 44.13 -3.49
CA THR A 59 10.24 44.75 -4.35
C THR A 59 9.57 43.67 -5.18
N ALA A 60 8.26 43.73 -5.34
CA ALA A 60 7.52 42.80 -6.19
C ALA A 60 6.26 43.44 -6.77
N ASP A 61 5.82 42.95 -7.91
CA ASP A 61 4.60 43.38 -8.58
C ASP A 61 3.50 42.31 -8.45
N ILE A 62 2.24 42.73 -8.50
CA ILE A 62 1.11 41.81 -8.62
C ILE A 62 1.11 41.24 -10.05
N ALA A 63 0.98 39.91 -10.20
CA ALA A 63 0.99 39.31 -11.53
C ALA A 63 -0.12 39.90 -12.43
N PRO A 64 0.13 40.11 -13.74
CA PRO A 64 -0.82 40.76 -14.65
C PRO A 64 -2.22 40.14 -14.67
N VAL A 65 -2.35 38.82 -14.43
CA VAL A 65 -3.64 38.13 -14.37
C VAL A 65 -4.56 38.71 -13.28
N PHE A 66 -4.01 39.10 -12.12
CA PHE A 66 -4.79 39.71 -11.03
C PHE A 66 -5.04 41.20 -11.28
N VAL A 67 -4.07 41.92 -11.87
CA VAL A 67 -4.25 43.32 -12.27
C VAL A 67 -5.38 43.45 -13.30
N ASN A 68 -5.42 42.55 -14.28
CA ASN A 68 -6.50 42.48 -15.28
C ASN A 68 -7.86 42.12 -14.66
N ALA A 69 -7.88 41.45 -13.50
CA ALA A 69 -9.07 41.21 -12.69
C ALA A 69 -9.43 42.39 -11.76
N GLY A 70 -8.81 43.56 -11.95
CA GLY A 70 -9.08 44.78 -11.16
C GLY A 70 -8.31 44.85 -9.83
N ILE A 71 -7.44 43.89 -9.52
CA ILE A 71 -6.70 43.84 -8.26
C ILE A 71 -5.40 44.64 -8.42
N THR A 72 -5.45 45.92 -8.05
CA THR A 72 -4.31 46.84 -8.10
C THR A 72 -3.57 46.98 -6.77
N GLN A 73 -4.15 46.45 -5.68
CA GLN A 73 -3.56 46.41 -4.34
C GLN A 73 -3.96 45.10 -3.64
N ILE A 74 -3.07 44.58 -2.79
CA ILE A 74 -3.42 43.49 -1.87
C ILE A 74 -4.35 44.03 -0.76
N SER A 75 -5.25 43.22 -0.21
CA SER A 75 -6.14 43.60 0.89
C SER A 75 -5.61 43.15 2.25
N GLY A 76 -6.28 43.55 3.35
CA GLY A 76 -5.95 43.08 4.69
C GLY A 76 -6.12 41.56 4.91
N GLY A 77 -6.75 40.84 3.98
CA GLY A 77 -6.96 39.40 4.03
C GLY A 77 -6.09 38.59 3.07
N SER A 78 -5.52 39.24 2.05
CA SER A 78 -4.80 38.60 0.95
C SER A 78 -3.66 37.69 1.42
N THR A 79 -3.49 36.59 0.70
CA THR A 79 -2.30 35.74 0.77
C THR A 79 -1.48 35.97 -0.50
N ILE A 80 -0.16 36.04 -0.37
CA ILE A 80 0.76 36.17 -1.49
C ILE A 80 1.72 34.99 -1.52
N GLU A 81 2.06 34.52 -2.71
CA GLU A 81 3.17 33.59 -2.90
C GLU A 81 4.45 34.37 -3.21
N TYR A 82 5.52 34.04 -2.48
CA TYR A 82 6.83 34.65 -2.60
C TYR A 82 7.91 33.58 -2.71
N ILE A 83 8.76 33.71 -3.73
CA ILE A 83 9.95 32.89 -3.93
C ILE A 83 11.17 33.82 -3.84
N PRO A 84 11.97 33.76 -2.75
CA PRO A 84 13.14 34.61 -2.59
C PRO A 84 14.17 34.34 -3.68
N LEU A 85 14.82 35.41 -4.16
CA LEU A 85 16.02 35.31 -5.01
C LEU A 85 17.31 35.33 -4.19
N THR A 86 17.28 35.96 -3.02
CA THR A 86 18.41 36.09 -2.09
C THR A 86 17.94 35.87 -0.66
N THR A 87 18.85 35.41 0.20
CA THR A 87 18.61 35.30 1.64
C THR A 87 18.54 36.68 2.28
N ASN A 88 17.72 36.85 3.33
CA ASN A 88 17.66 38.10 4.10
C ASN A 88 18.80 38.20 5.11
N ASP A 89 19.46 39.34 5.18
CA ASP A 89 20.59 39.56 6.10
C ASP A 89 20.15 40.13 7.45
N THR A 90 18.97 40.75 7.49
CA THR A 90 18.40 41.38 8.68
C THR A 90 17.10 40.69 9.11
N ALA A 91 16.78 40.80 10.39
CA ALA A 91 15.47 40.41 10.90
C ALA A 91 14.38 41.36 10.36
N ASN A 92 13.15 40.87 10.27
CA ASN A 92 11.97 41.59 9.77
C ASN A 92 12.23 42.32 8.44
N PRO A 93 12.56 41.59 7.35
CA PRO A 93 12.76 42.19 6.04
C PRO A 93 11.47 42.88 5.58
N THR A 94 11.58 43.87 4.71
CA THR A 94 10.43 44.58 4.16
C THR A 94 10.13 44.14 2.73
N MET A 95 8.86 44.19 2.32
CA MET A 95 8.44 43.93 0.95
C MET A 95 7.50 45.04 0.46
N THR A 96 7.82 45.63 -0.70
CA THR A 96 7.00 46.64 -1.35
C THR A 96 6.22 46.02 -2.51
N ILE A 97 4.89 46.04 -2.42
CA ILE A 97 3.97 45.54 -3.45
C ILE A 97 3.01 46.65 -3.85
N ALA A 98 2.91 46.92 -5.15
CA ALA A 98 2.03 47.97 -5.70
C ALA A 98 2.20 49.33 -4.98
N GLY A 99 3.45 49.70 -4.68
CA GLY A 99 3.80 50.96 -4.01
C GLY A 99 3.58 51.01 -2.50
N THR A 100 3.10 49.94 -1.86
CA THR A 100 2.95 49.87 -0.40
C THR A 100 4.00 48.94 0.20
N THR A 101 4.73 49.43 1.22
CA THR A 101 5.75 48.64 1.93
C THR A 101 5.17 48.00 3.18
N PHE A 102 5.51 46.72 3.39
CA PHE A 102 5.09 45.91 4.54
C PHE A 102 6.29 45.32 5.24
N ASP A 103 6.27 45.27 6.58
CA ASP A 103 7.19 44.44 7.35
C ASP A 103 6.80 42.97 7.22
N ILE A 104 7.79 42.09 7.09
CA ILE A 104 7.59 40.64 7.15
C ILE A 104 7.81 40.15 8.59
N ARG A 105 6.87 39.35 9.09
CA ARG A 105 6.83 38.80 10.45
C ARG A 105 6.63 37.28 10.41
N GLY A 106 6.89 36.62 11.54
CA GLY A 106 6.54 35.22 11.75
C GLY A 106 5.03 34.97 11.65
N ASP A 107 4.64 33.70 11.65
CA ASP A 107 3.24 33.24 11.67
C ASP A 107 2.49 33.76 12.91
N ASP A 108 3.17 33.74 14.05
CA ASP A 108 2.72 34.29 15.33
C ASP A 108 2.64 35.84 15.34
N GLY A 109 3.21 36.50 14.34
CA GLY A 109 3.37 37.95 14.26
C GLY A 109 4.63 38.47 14.95
N GLY A 110 5.47 37.59 15.48
CA GLY A 110 6.76 37.86 16.08
C GLY A 110 7.85 38.19 15.05
N THR A 111 9.09 38.20 15.50
CA THR A 111 10.23 38.59 14.67
C THR A 111 10.54 37.51 13.63
N TRP A 112 10.53 37.88 12.34
CA TRP A 112 11.11 37.04 11.30
C TRP A 112 12.63 37.14 11.37
N ARG A 113 13.32 36.01 11.51
CA ARG A 113 14.77 35.97 11.78
C ARG A 113 15.59 36.37 10.55
N ALA A 114 16.80 36.87 10.78
CA ALA A 114 17.82 36.96 9.73
C ALA A 114 18.11 35.55 9.18
N LYS A 115 18.43 35.46 7.89
CA LYS A 115 18.75 34.24 7.14
C LYS A 115 17.63 33.20 7.04
N ALA A 116 16.39 33.56 7.34
CA ALA A 116 15.26 32.64 7.31
C ALA A 116 14.70 32.40 5.88
N PHE A 117 14.89 33.35 4.96
CA PHE A 117 14.55 33.15 3.55
C PHE A 117 15.64 32.35 2.81
N VAL A 118 15.20 31.27 2.16
CA VAL A 118 16.04 30.40 1.32
C VAL A 118 15.70 30.65 -0.15
N PRO A 119 16.67 31.03 -0.99
CA PRO A 119 16.45 31.23 -2.42
C PRO A 119 15.80 30.04 -3.10
N GLY A 120 14.82 30.28 -3.97
CA GLY A 120 14.12 29.25 -4.74
C GLY A 120 13.02 28.49 -3.99
N ARG A 121 12.83 28.72 -2.68
CA ARG A 121 11.75 28.11 -1.91
C ARG A 121 10.50 28.98 -1.94
N SER A 122 9.32 28.37 -2.07
CA SER A 122 8.04 29.07 -1.97
C SER A 122 7.63 29.31 -0.52
N TYR A 123 7.16 30.52 -0.25
CA TYR A 123 6.59 30.98 1.02
C TYR A 123 5.21 31.57 0.76
N LEU A 124 4.24 31.28 1.63
CA LEU A 124 2.96 31.99 1.63
C LEU A 124 2.99 33.05 2.73
N LEU A 125 2.77 34.30 2.35
CA LEU A 125 2.62 35.38 3.30
C LEU A 125 1.18 35.87 3.33
N ARG A 126 0.60 36.05 4.52
CA ARG A 126 -0.73 36.60 4.69
C ARG A 126 -0.65 38.03 5.21
N ARG A 127 -1.31 38.96 4.54
CA ARG A 127 -1.41 40.34 5.02
C ARG A 127 -2.24 40.40 6.31
N ARG A 128 -1.75 41.16 7.28
CA ARG A 128 -2.40 41.48 8.55
C ARG A 128 -2.12 42.93 8.93
N GLY A 129 -2.98 43.83 8.45
CA GLY A 129 -2.78 45.27 8.62
C GLY A 129 -1.58 45.77 7.79
N GLY A 130 -0.58 46.34 8.46
CA GLY A 130 0.66 46.85 7.87
C GLY A 130 1.79 45.82 7.76
N THR A 131 1.54 44.54 8.06
CA THR A 131 2.55 43.48 8.01
C THR A 131 2.12 42.30 7.13
N LEU A 132 3.11 41.56 6.66
CA LEU A 132 2.98 40.27 5.98
C LEU A 132 3.48 39.17 6.92
N ARG A 133 2.61 38.25 7.32
CA ARG A 133 3.00 37.11 8.18
C ARG A 133 3.30 35.89 7.33
N VAL A 134 4.46 35.25 7.53
CA VAL A 134 4.78 33.99 6.88
C VAL A 134 3.91 32.89 7.47
N ILE A 135 2.92 32.40 6.73
CA ILE A 135 1.98 31.35 7.19
C ILE A 135 2.33 29.96 6.65
N LEU A 136 3.15 29.88 5.61
CA LEU A 136 3.69 28.64 5.06
C LEU A 136 5.13 28.88 4.57
N GLY A 137 5.97 27.85 4.66
CA GLY A 137 7.41 27.95 4.36
C GLY A 137 8.27 28.38 5.55
N GLY A 138 7.65 28.61 6.72
CA GLY A 138 8.28 29.10 7.95
C GLY A 138 9.44 28.25 8.48
N ALA A 139 9.43 26.94 8.22
CA ALA A 139 10.50 26.06 8.66
C ALA A 139 11.81 26.45 7.97
N THR A 140 12.75 27.01 8.71
CA THR A 140 14.12 27.28 8.25
C THR A 140 14.77 25.99 7.74
N LYS A 141 15.82 26.10 6.91
CA LYS A 141 16.62 24.92 6.54
C LYS A 141 17.12 24.18 7.79
N ALA A 142 17.45 24.91 8.86
CA ALA A 142 17.80 24.33 10.15
C ALA A 142 16.65 23.55 10.82
N GLU A 143 15.41 24.03 10.75
CA GLU A 143 14.23 23.33 11.30
C GLU A 143 13.82 22.13 10.43
N ILE A 144 14.02 22.21 9.10
CA ILE A 144 13.88 21.05 8.21
C ILE A 144 14.99 20.03 8.45
N ASP A 145 16.22 20.49 8.66
CA ASP A 145 17.36 19.61 8.93
C ASP A 145 17.30 19.05 10.37
N GLN A 146 16.62 19.73 11.33
CA GLN A 146 16.28 19.21 12.66
C GLN A 146 15.10 18.23 12.65
N ALA A 147 14.12 18.42 11.77
CA ALA A 147 13.09 17.43 11.49
C ALA A 147 13.60 16.31 10.54
N GLY A 148 14.75 16.54 9.92
CA GLY A 148 15.38 15.69 8.93
C GLY A 148 16.61 14.96 9.48
N VAL A 149 17.26 14.21 8.59
CA VAL A 149 18.45 13.44 8.93
C VAL A 149 19.70 14.27 8.64
N ILE A 150 20.42 14.68 9.67
CA ILE A 150 21.68 15.44 9.57
C ILE A 150 22.76 14.54 8.98
N ARG A 151 23.26 14.86 7.79
CA ARG A 151 24.36 14.11 7.19
C ARG A 151 25.68 14.50 7.84
N LEU A 152 26.38 13.51 8.39
CA LEU A 152 27.76 13.63 8.83
C LEU A 152 28.71 13.38 7.65
N VAL A 153 29.77 14.18 7.57
CA VAL A 153 30.77 14.16 6.49
C VAL A 153 32.18 14.16 7.08
N ASN A 154 33.20 14.03 6.22
CA ASN A 154 34.62 14.07 6.60
C ASN A 154 34.95 13.14 7.79
N LEU A 155 34.43 11.92 7.77
CA LEU A 155 34.72 10.97 8.82
C LEU A 155 36.23 10.65 8.82
N THR A 156 36.86 10.73 9.98
CA THR A 156 38.29 10.42 10.18
C THR A 156 38.50 9.56 11.42
N GLY A 157 39.63 8.86 11.53
CA GLY A 157 39.94 7.97 12.66
C GLY A 157 39.82 6.48 12.30
N THR A 158 39.45 5.65 13.27
CA THR A 158 39.22 4.21 13.09
C THR A 158 37.75 3.85 13.27
N ALA A 159 37.33 2.65 12.88
CA ALA A 159 35.95 2.19 13.11
C ALA A 159 35.57 2.10 14.60
N ASP A 160 36.56 1.97 15.51
CA ASP A 160 36.36 1.92 16.96
C ASP A 160 36.29 3.31 17.60
N ASN A 161 36.95 4.31 17.00
CA ASN A 161 36.94 5.69 17.45
C ASN A 161 37.13 6.64 16.25
N PHE A 162 36.03 7.26 15.81
CA PHE A 162 36.02 8.19 14.68
C PHE A 162 35.49 9.57 15.04
N THR A 163 35.91 10.56 14.27
CA THR A 163 35.37 11.94 14.32
C THR A 163 34.61 12.20 13.05
N ALA A 164 33.51 12.96 13.13
CA ALA A 164 32.70 13.35 12.00
C ALA A 164 32.33 14.84 12.07
N GLU A 165 32.22 15.47 10.92
CA GLU A 165 31.83 16.88 10.78
C GLU A 165 30.40 17.00 10.28
N LEU A 166 29.76 18.13 10.55
CA LEU A 166 28.46 18.44 9.96
C LEU A 166 28.64 18.83 8.49
N ALA A 167 27.66 18.49 7.66
CA ALA A 167 27.67 18.90 6.26
C ALA A 167 27.78 20.44 6.12
N PRO A 168 28.38 20.95 5.03
CA PRO A 168 28.53 22.38 4.83
C PRO A 168 27.21 23.16 4.95
N GLY A 169 27.24 24.29 5.66
CA GLY A 169 26.06 25.10 6.02
C GLY A 169 25.46 24.79 7.40
N LEU A 170 25.97 23.79 8.12
CA LEU A 170 25.55 23.43 9.47
C LEU A 170 26.64 23.68 10.53
N GLU A 171 27.76 24.33 10.19
CA GLU A 171 28.98 24.43 11.01
C GLU A 171 28.83 25.16 12.36
N GLY A 172 27.69 25.82 12.59
CA GLY A 172 27.34 26.45 13.88
C GLY A 172 26.24 25.73 14.66
N GLN A 173 25.71 24.61 14.15
CA GLN A 173 24.64 23.89 14.81
C GLN A 173 25.17 22.91 15.84
N THR A 174 24.50 22.85 16.99
CA THR A 174 24.76 21.82 18.00
C THR A 174 23.90 20.60 17.68
N VAL A 175 24.52 19.42 17.55
CA VAL A 175 23.77 18.17 17.45
C VAL A 175 23.31 17.75 18.85
N GLY A 176 22.09 18.15 19.19
CA GLY A 176 21.47 17.88 20.49
C GLY A 176 20.73 16.55 20.55
N THR A 177 20.29 16.18 21.75
CA THR A 177 19.41 15.03 21.98
C THR A 177 18.16 15.08 21.08
N GLY A 178 17.79 13.95 20.49
CA GLY A 178 16.67 13.78 19.56
C GLY A 178 17.02 14.00 18.09
N SER A 179 18.21 14.53 17.79
CA SER A 179 18.65 14.70 16.40
C SER A 179 18.89 13.34 15.73
N THR A 180 18.43 13.15 14.51
CA THR A 180 18.81 11.98 13.70
C THR A 180 19.98 12.36 12.79
N VAL A 181 21.03 11.55 12.80
CA VAL A 181 22.22 11.70 11.96
C VAL A 181 22.35 10.54 10.98
N ARG A 182 22.96 10.79 9.82
CA ARG A 182 23.37 9.77 8.85
C ARG A 182 24.86 9.82 8.63
N PHE A 183 25.51 8.66 8.66
CA PHE A 183 26.93 8.54 8.33
C PHE A 183 27.22 7.25 7.56
N VAL A 184 28.39 7.18 6.93
CA VAL A 184 28.90 5.98 6.26
C VAL A 184 30.11 5.49 7.05
N ALA A 185 30.07 4.27 7.57
CA ALA A 185 31.15 3.78 8.43
C ALA A 185 32.49 3.67 7.67
N LEU A 186 33.57 4.11 8.32
CA LEU A 186 34.94 4.13 7.77
C LEU A 186 35.58 2.74 7.68
N GLY A 187 35.06 1.77 8.41
CA GLY A 187 35.63 0.46 8.58
C GLY A 187 34.70 -0.43 9.41
N THR A 188 35.10 -1.68 9.59
CA THR A 188 34.43 -2.60 10.52
C THR A 188 34.97 -2.42 11.94
N ASN A 189 34.11 -2.17 12.93
CA ASN A 189 34.57 -1.99 14.31
C ASN A 189 35.05 -3.33 14.89
N THR A 190 36.14 -3.31 15.64
CA THR A 190 36.74 -4.51 16.25
C THR A 190 36.40 -4.63 17.74
N GLN A 191 35.90 -3.56 18.35
CA GLN A 191 35.55 -3.51 19.77
C GLN A 191 34.06 -3.23 19.98
N GLU A 192 33.55 -3.66 21.13
CA GLU A 192 32.20 -3.35 21.57
C GLU A 192 32.06 -1.87 21.96
N GLY A 193 30.98 -1.24 21.50
CA GLY A 193 30.62 0.14 21.77
C GLY A 193 31.62 1.15 21.20
N PRO A 194 31.81 1.21 19.86
CA PRO A 194 32.70 2.18 19.23
C PRO A 194 32.24 3.62 19.55
N SER A 195 33.11 4.60 19.37
CA SER A 195 32.79 6.00 19.67
C SER A 195 32.84 6.91 18.43
N CYS A 196 31.93 7.87 18.39
CA CYS A 196 31.82 8.90 17.36
C CYS A 196 31.90 10.28 18.01
N THR A 197 32.87 11.09 17.62
CA THR A 197 33.00 12.48 18.05
C THR A 197 32.40 13.40 16.99
N ILE A 198 31.37 14.18 17.36
CA ILE A 198 30.73 15.17 16.47
C ILE A 198 30.93 16.55 17.12
N GLY A 199 31.68 17.42 16.43
CA GLY A 199 32.19 18.65 17.03
C GLY A 199 33.14 18.32 18.19
N SER A 200 32.85 18.82 19.39
CA SER A 200 33.68 18.60 20.59
C SER A 200 33.14 17.52 21.54
N ILE A 201 32.09 16.79 21.15
CA ILE A 201 31.39 15.86 22.03
C ILE A 201 31.53 14.43 21.49
N SER A 202 32.17 13.56 22.27
CA SER A 202 32.31 12.13 21.97
C SER A 202 31.10 11.35 22.50
N ARG A 203 30.55 10.47 21.65
CA ARG A 203 29.39 9.62 21.95
C ARG A 203 29.70 8.17 21.66
N GLN A 204 29.28 7.29 22.55
CA GLN A 204 29.32 5.85 22.31
C GLN A 204 28.18 5.44 21.38
N VAL A 205 28.50 4.65 20.37
CA VAL A 205 27.53 4.05 19.44
C VAL A 205 26.88 2.84 20.10
N ARG A 206 25.56 2.84 20.14
CA ARG A 206 24.71 1.80 20.72
C ARG A 206 23.83 1.16 19.65
N ASP A 207 23.41 -0.08 19.90
CA ASP A 207 22.41 -0.76 19.08
C ASP A 207 20.99 -0.20 19.31
N THR A 208 20.00 -0.75 18.61
CA THR A 208 18.60 -0.30 18.67
C THR A 208 17.97 -0.41 20.07
N ASN A 209 18.46 -1.35 20.89
CA ASN A 209 18.05 -1.66 22.27
C ASN A 209 18.92 -0.99 23.34
N HIS A 210 19.75 -0.01 22.98
CA HIS A 210 20.62 0.78 23.87
C HIS A 210 21.82 0.01 24.46
N SER A 211 22.00 -1.26 24.11
CA SER A 211 23.19 -2.02 24.49
C SER A 211 24.40 -1.51 23.69
N PRO A 212 25.63 -1.66 24.21
CA PRO A 212 26.81 -1.34 23.42
C PRO A 212 26.74 -2.08 22.08
N LEU A 213 27.04 -1.38 20.99
CA LEU A 213 27.03 -2.02 19.68
C LEU A 213 28.15 -3.09 19.67
N PRO A 214 27.88 -4.36 19.35
CA PRO A 214 28.90 -5.39 19.40
C PRO A 214 30.04 -5.12 18.39
N ALA A 215 31.16 -5.82 18.57
CA ALA A 215 32.18 -5.90 17.52
C ALA A 215 31.54 -6.35 16.19
N GLU A 216 32.03 -5.80 15.08
CA GLU A 216 31.48 -5.98 13.72
C GLU A 216 30.05 -5.41 13.50
N GLY A 217 29.49 -4.66 14.46
CA GLY A 217 28.18 -4.00 14.30
C GLY A 217 28.19 -2.80 13.33
N LEU A 218 29.32 -2.11 13.20
CA LEU A 218 29.63 -1.20 12.09
C LEU A 218 30.38 -1.98 11.02
N LEU A 219 29.98 -1.81 9.76
CA LEU A 219 30.58 -2.45 8.60
C LEU A 219 31.08 -1.39 7.62
N GLU A 220 32.30 -1.56 7.13
CA GLU A 220 32.94 -0.62 6.20
C GLU A 220 32.02 -0.27 5.00
N GLY A 221 31.89 1.03 4.72
CA GLY A 221 31.10 1.52 3.58
C GLY A 221 29.58 1.46 3.78
N ARG A 222 29.09 0.89 4.89
CA ARG A 222 27.66 0.80 5.17
C ARG A 222 27.11 2.13 5.70
N THR A 223 25.92 2.49 5.25
CA THR A 223 25.23 3.71 5.71
C THR A 223 24.39 3.41 6.94
N TYR A 224 24.58 4.21 7.98
CA TYR A 224 23.85 4.12 9.24
C TYR A 224 23.04 5.39 9.48
N PHE A 225 21.86 5.20 10.05
CA PHE A 225 21.02 6.25 10.62
C PHE A 225 21.03 6.05 12.13
N ALA A 226 21.42 7.09 12.85
CA ALA A 226 21.51 7.03 14.30
C ALA A 226 20.83 8.25 14.92
N GLU A 227 20.21 8.06 16.08
CA GLU A 227 19.63 9.12 16.89
C GLU A 227 20.63 9.51 17.97
N ILE A 228 20.81 10.81 18.19
CA ILE A 228 21.53 11.31 19.35
C ILE A 228 20.62 11.16 20.57
N HIS A 229 20.76 10.06 21.30
CA HIS A 229 19.93 9.79 22.46
C HIS A 229 20.33 10.64 23.67
N SER A 230 21.63 10.96 23.79
CA SER A 230 22.15 11.85 24.84
C SER A 230 23.46 12.52 24.38
N ASN A 231 24.04 13.36 25.24
CA ASN A 231 25.37 13.94 24.98
C ASN A 231 26.48 12.88 24.91
N THR A 232 26.26 11.67 25.44
CA THR A 232 27.26 10.60 25.47
C THR A 232 26.85 9.37 24.66
N ILE A 233 25.64 9.32 24.10
CA ILE A 233 25.10 8.15 23.41
C ILE A 233 24.55 8.54 22.02
N MET A 234 24.98 7.80 21.01
CA MET A 234 24.40 7.78 19.67
C MET A 234 23.85 6.38 19.41
N ARG A 235 22.54 6.26 19.15
CA ARG A 235 21.83 4.99 18.99
C ARG A 235 21.57 4.69 17.53
N ILE A 236 22.01 3.56 17.00
CA ILE A 236 21.65 3.14 15.64
C ILE A 236 20.15 2.85 15.61
N VAL A 237 19.42 3.51 14.72
CA VAL A 237 17.99 3.30 14.48
C VAL A 237 17.79 2.36 13.30
N TYR A 238 18.59 2.53 12.25
CA TYR A 238 18.53 1.74 11.03
C TYR A 238 19.88 1.71 10.33
N SER A 239 20.17 0.61 9.63
CA SER A 239 21.33 0.47 8.75
C SER A 239 20.87 0.06 7.36
N ALA A 240 21.18 0.86 6.34
CA ALA A 240 20.90 0.48 4.96
C ALA A 240 21.84 -0.67 4.59
N GLU A 241 21.31 -1.80 4.12
CA GLU A 241 22.09 -2.88 3.55
C GLU A 241 22.75 -2.38 2.26
N SER A 242 24.06 -2.60 2.11
CA SER A 242 24.75 -2.24 0.88
C SER A 242 24.27 -3.12 -0.28
N MET A 243 24.36 -2.63 -1.52
CA MET A 243 24.00 -3.42 -2.70
C MET A 243 24.85 -4.69 -2.81
N ALA A 244 26.10 -4.66 -2.34
CA ALA A 244 26.99 -5.81 -2.28
C ALA A 244 26.54 -6.87 -1.26
N GLU A 245 26.12 -6.47 -0.06
CA GLU A 245 25.56 -7.39 0.95
C GLU A 245 24.25 -8.02 0.47
N ARG A 246 23.37 -7.23 -0.15
CA ARG A 246 22.14 -7.72 -0.74
C ARG A 246 22.43 -8.77 -1.81
N LEU A 247 23.35 -8.48 -2.75
CA LEU A 247 23.77 -9.45 -3.76
C LEU A 247 24.40 -10.72 -3.16
N ALA A 248 25.17 -10.61 -2.07
CA ALA A 248 25.76 -11.76 -1.38
C ALA A 248 24.72 -12.58 -0.59
N ARG A 249 23.67 -11.95 -0.05
CA ARG A 249 22.53 -12.63 0.55
C ARG A 249 21.70 -13.33 -0.53
N ASP A 250 21.36 -12.61 -1.59
CA ASP A 250 20.55 -13.12 -2.69
C ASP A 250 21.29 -14.30 -3.36
N ALA A 251 22.62 -14.22 -3.57
CA ALA A 251 23.42 -15.36 -4.05
C ALA A 251 23.45 -16.56 -3.08
N ARG A 252 23.38 -16.34 -1.76
CA ARG A 252 23.27 -17.43 -0.77
C ARG A 252 21.87 -18.04 -0.76
N LEU A 253 20.84 -17.22 -0.95
CA LEU A 253 19.46 -17.67 -1.08
C LEU A 253 19.30 -18.46 -2.38
N ASP A 254 19.75 -17.95 -3.52
CA ASP A 254 19.76 -18.66 -4.81
C ASP A 254 20.51 -19.99 -4.73
N ALA A 255 21.66 -20.03 -4.05
CA ALA A 255 22.42 -21.27 -3.84
C ALA A 255 21.74 -22.28 -2.89
N ASN A 256 20.78 -21.83 -2.08
CA ASN A 256 19.97 -22.68 -1.22
C ASN A 256 18.64 -23.06 -1.88
N ASP A 257 17.99 -22.16 -2.62
CA ASP A 257 16.78 -22.40 -3.41
C ASP A 257 17.05 -23.40 -4.54
N ALA A 258 18.24 -23.37 -5.16
CA ALA A 258 18.68 -24.39 -6.10
C ALA A 258 18.84 -25.80 -5.49
N LYS A 259 18.76 -25.96 -4.16
CA LYS A 259 18.83 -27.25 -3.47
C LYS A 259 17.45 -27.80 -3.06
N TRP A 260 16.40 -27.00 -3.19
CA TRP A 260 15.03 -27.44 -2.99
C TRP A 260 14.42 -27.85 -4.33
N THR A 261 15.03 -28.86 -4.97
CA THR A 261 14.27 -29.61 -5.98
C THR A 261 13.39 -30.59 -5.23
N ASP A 262 12.07 -30.38 -5.26
CA ASP A 262 11.09 -31.40 -4.92
C ASP A 262 11.40 -32.66 -5.75
N ARG A 263 12.15 -33.59 -5.17
CA ARG A 263 12.34 -34.92 -5.75
C ARG A 263 11.23 -35.79 -5.19
N PRO A 264 10.23 -36.18 -6.00
CA PRO A 264 9.25 -37.17 -5.55
C PRO A 264 10.00 -38.45 -5.21
N VAL A 265 10.00 -38.82 -3.93
CA VAL A 265 10.43 -40.16 -3.51
C VAL A 265 9.25 -41.07 -3.79
N PHE A 266 9.35 -41.85 -4.86
CA PHE A 266 8.37 -42.90 -5.15
C PHE A 266 8.53 -44.01 -4.11
N ILE A 267 7.54 -44.14 -3.24
CA ILE A 267 7.42 -45.29 -2.33
C ILE A 267 6.51 -46.29 -3.05
N GLU A 268 7.10 -47.29 -3.69
CA GLU A 268 6.34 -48.45 -4.16
C GLU A 268 5.86 -49.24 -2.93
N ALA A 269 4.57 -49.16 -2.63
CA ALA A 269 3.94 -50.06 -1.69
C ALA A 269 3.41 -51.25 -2.48
N GLU A 270 3.86 -52.46 -2.14
CA GLU A 270 3.22 -53.68 -2.65
C GLU A 270 1.77 -53.71 -2.16
N THR A 271 0.82 -53.48 -3.06
CA THR A 271 -0.59 -53.76 -2.79
C THR A 271 -0.79 -55.27 -2.81
N PRO A 272 -1.38 -55.88 -1.77
CA PRO A 272 -1.79 -57.29 -1.84
C PRO A 272 -2.67 -57.49 -3.08
N GLU A 273 -2.39 -58.53 -3.88
CA GLU A 273 -2.83 -58.75 -5.28
C GLU A 273 -4.36 -58.75 -5.56
N THR A 274 -5.21 -58.40 -4.59
CA THR A 274 -6.67 -58.51 -4.71
C THR A 274 -7.45 -57.22 -4.48
N TYR A 275 -6.80 -56.05 -4.38
CA TYR A 275 -7.50 -54.80 -4.05
C TYR A 275 -7.22 -53.63 -5.01
N THR A 276 -8.25 -53.20 -5.75
CA THR A 276 -8.22 -52.00 -6.59
C THR A 276 -8.51 -50.75 -5.74
N VAL A 277 -7.68 -49.71 -5.82
CA VAL A 277 -7.87 -48.43 -5.10
C VAL A 277 -8.55 -47.40 -6.02
N PRO A 278 -9.69 -46.80 -5.65
CA PRO A 278 -10.31 -45.72 -6.42
C PRO A 278 -9.47 -44.44 -6.40
N ALA A 279 -9.36 -43.77 -7.55
CA ALA A 279 -8.50 -42.59 -7.77
C ALA A 279 -8.80 -41.37 -6.89
N SER A 280 -9.95 -41.32 -6.22
CA SER A 280 -10.39 -40.20 -5.37
C SER A 280 -10.09 -40.38 -3.87
N THR A 281 -9.35 -41.42 -3.48
CA THR A 281 -9.14 -41.76 -2.06
C THR A 281 -8.08 -40.86 -1.41
N ARG A 282 -8.46 -40.05 -0.41
CA ARG A 282 -7.50 -39.32 0.44
C ARG A 282 -6.77 -40.31 1.37
N MET A 283 -5.44 -40.33 1.31
CA MET A 283 -4.58 -41.18 2.15
C MET A 283 -3.87 -40.33 3.22
N ILE A 284 -3.66 -40.90 4.41
CA ILE A 284 -2.81 -40.30 5.44
C ILE A 284 -1.64 -41.24 5.69
N VAL A 285 -0.41 -40.71 5.61
CA VAL A 285 0.80 -41.41 6.04
C VAL A 285 1.07 -41.00 7.49
N THR A 286 1.14 -41.97 8.39
CA THR A 286 1.45 -41.72 9.80
C THR A 286 2.72 -42.45 10.19
N THR A 287 3.50 -41.81 11.06
CA THR A 287 4.61 -42.45 11.76
C THR A 287 4.51 -42.01 13.21
N THR A 288 4.55 -42.96 14.14
CA THR A 288 4.75 -42.65 15.56
C THR A 288 6.23 -42.77 15.89
N LEU A 289 6.73 -41.98 16.84
CA LEU A 289 8.14 -41.97 17.23
C LEU A 289 8.65 -43.34 17.72
N THR A 290 7.77 -44.18 18.26
CA THR A 290 8.08 -45.50 18.82
C THR A 290 7.88 -46.66 17.86
N SER A 291 7.30 -46.45 16.68
CA SER A 291 7.12 -47.51 15.68
C SER A 291 8.37 -47.63 14.81
N ASP A 292 8.85 -48.85 14.58
CA ASP A 292 9.89 -49.15 13.59
C ASP A 292 9.36 -49.08 12.14
N TYR A 293 8.11 -48.65 11.95
CA TYR A 293 7.42 -48.66 10.67
C TYR A 293 6.76 -47.31 10.36
N MET A 294 6.73 -46.96 9.08
CA MET A 294 5.77 -46.01 8.51
C MET A 294 4.52 -46.77 8.09
N GLU A 295 3.34 -46.22 8.40
CA GLU A 295 2.06 -46.84 8.07
C GLU A 295 1.22 -45.90 7.22
N MET A 296 0.53 -46.47 6.23
CA MET A 296 -0.39 -45.73 5.37
C MET A 296 -1.81 -46.18 5.67
N TRP A 297 -2.68 -45.22 5.91
CA TRP A 297 -4.05 -45.44 6.36
C TRP A 297 -5.04 -44.79 5.38
N ARG A 298 -6.16 -45.48 5.11
CA ARG A 298 -7.31 -44.96 4.34
C ARG A 298 -8.56 -44.91 5.20
N LYS A 299 -9.46 -43.96 4.96
CA LYS A 299 -10.77 -43.94 5.61
C LYS A 299 -11.71 -44.90 4.87
N SER A 300 -12.32 -45.84 5.59
CA SER A 300 -13.35 -46.76 5.10
C SER A 300 -14.72 -46.31 5.57
N GLY A 301 -15.68 -46.28 4.65
CA GLY A 301 -17.10 -46.04 4.94
C GLY A 301 -17.84 -47.28 5.44
N ASP A 302 -17.19 -48.44 5.47
CA ASP A 302 -17.84 -49.71 5.79
C ASP A 302 -17.89 -49.95 7.31
N GLN A 303 -19.07 -49.81 7.91
CA GLN A 303 -19.29 -49.81 9.37
C GLN A 303 -19.58 -51.19 9.97
N GLY A 304 -19.72 -52.24 9.15
CA GLY A 304 -20.39 -53.48 9.55
C GLY A 304 -19.54 -54.64 10.07
N SER A 305 -18.22 -54.49 10.31
CA SER A 305 -17.39 -55.62 10.79
C SER A 305 -16.59 -55.26 12.05
N PRO A 306 -16.44 -56.20 13.00
CA PRO A 306 -15.75 -55.94 14.27
C PRO A 306 -14.27 -55.57 14.06
N PRO A 307 -13.67 -54.81 15.00
CA PRO A 307 -12.28 -54.38 14.88
C PRO A 307 -11.34 -55.59 14.85
N ALA A 308 -10.66 -55.78 13.72
CA ALA A 308 -9.50 -56.66 13.57
C ALA A 308 -8.22 -55.81 13.53
N GLU A 309 -7.06 -56.45 13.74
CA GLU A 309 -5.74 -55.80 13.66
C GLU A 309 -5.63 -54.95 12.38
N GLY A 310 -5.43 -53.63 12.50
CA GLY A 310 -5.35 -52.70 11.37
C GLY A 310 -6.62 -51.91 11.04
N ARG A 311 -7.66 -51.92 11.91
CA ARG A 311 -8.80 -50.99 11.84
C ARG A 311 -8.86 -50.10 13.08
N VAL A 312 -8.82 -48.78 12.90
CA VAL A 312 -8.97 -47.80 14.00
C VAL A 312 -10.26 -47.00 13.79
N PRO A 313 -11.21 -46.99 14.74
CA PRO A 313 -12.43 -46.20 14.59
C PRO A 313 -12.12 -44.69 14.52
N THR A 314 -12.85 -43.96 13.69
CA THR A 314 -12.77 -42.50 13.56
C THR A 314 -13.88 -41.84 14.37
N ALA A 315 -13.67 -40.60 14.81
CA ALA A 315 -14.65 -39.85 15.61
C ALA A 315 -16.00 -39.60 14.90
N ASN A 316 -16.07 -39.78 13.57
CA ASN A 316 -17.26 -39.50 12.74
C ASN A 316 -17.74 -40.77 12.00
N ASP A 317 -17.98 -41.86 12.73
CA ASP A 317 -18.58 -43.12 12.27
C ASP A 317 -17.94 -43.72 10.99
N GLY A 318 -16.71 -44.19 11.11
CA GLY A 318 -15.98 -44.92 10.07
C GLY A 318 -14.69 -45.54 10.62
N TYR A 319 -13.94 -46.28 9.81
CA TYR A 319 -12.68 -46.91 10.24
C TYR A 319 -11.50 -46.43 9.38
N TRP A 320 -10.37 -46.08 9.99
CA TRP A 320 -9.08 -46.07 9.31
C TRP A 320 -8.64 -47.52 9.07
N ILE A 321 -8.41 -47.89 7.82
CA ILE A 321 -7.83 -49.18 7.43
C ILE A 321 -6.37 -48.96 7.06
N ARG A 322 -5.47 -49.70 7.72
CA ARG A 322 -4.06 -49.74 7.33
C ARG A 322 -3.92 -50.48 6.00
N ILE A 323 -3.36 -49.81 5.00
CA ILE A 323 -3.17 -50.35 3.65
C ILE A 323 -1.72 -50.61 3.29
N ALA A 324 -0.77 -49.99 3.99
CA ALA A 324 0.65 -50.32 3.87
C ALA A 324 1.37 -50.15 5.21
N LYS A 325 2.44 -50.93 5.39
CA LYS A 325 3.36 -50.86 6.53
C LYS A 325 4.76 -51.13 6.01
N VAL A 326 5.65 -50.14 6.10
CA VAL A 326 7.04 -50.21 5.61
C VAL A 326 7.98 -49.96 6.77
N ALA A 327 9.02 -50.79 6.94
CA ALA A 327 10.01 -50.59 7.99
C ALA A 327 10.76 -49.27 7.75
N LYS A 328 10.92 -48.43 8.78
CA LYS A 328 11.66 -47.15 8.67
C LYS A 328 13.09 -47.39 8.17
N GLU A 329 13.70 -48.49 8.59
CA GLU A 329 15.05 -48.88 8.17
C GLU A 329 15.18 -49.01 6.64
N SER A 330 14.19 -49.57 5.93
CA SER A 330 14.26 -49.70 4.47
C SER A 330 14.13 -48.35 3.76
N ILE A 331 13.38 -47.39 4.31
CA ILE A 331 13.34 -46.02 3.81
C ILE A 331 14.65 -45.28 4.10
N ILE A 332 15.20 -45.44 5.30
CA ILE A 332 16.49 -44.86 5.71
C ILE A 332 17.61 -45.35 4.78
N GLN A 333 17.67 -46.65 4.48
CA GLN A 333 18.65 -47.21 3.56
C GLN A 333 18.51 -46.64 2.14
N SER A 334 17.29 -46.52 1.60
CA SER A 334 17.07 -45.90 0.28
C SER A 334 17.47 -44.43 0.24
N VAL A 335 17.20 -43.67 1.31
CA VAL A 335 17.63 -42.27 1.44
C VAL A 335 19.15 -42.16 1.56
N LEU A 336 19.80 -43.03 2.33
CA LEU A 336 21.25 -43.08 2.47
C LEU A 336 21.94 -43.42 1.14
N LEU A 337 21.36 -44.35 0.37
CA LEU A 337 21.87 -44.70 -0.97
C LEU A 337 21.78 -43.49 -1.92
N ALA A 338 20.65 -42.79 -1.94
CA ALA A 338 20.47 -41.58 -2.74
C ALA A 338 21.42 -40.44 -2.33
N ILE A 339 21.72 -40.33 -1.03
CA ILE A 339 22.74 -39.39 -0.52
C ILE A 339 24.14 -39.80 -0.99
N GLN A 340 24.47 -41.09 -1.00
CA GLN A 340 25.76 -41.60 -1.50
C GLN A 340 25.94 -41.34 -2.99
N GLU A 341 24.90 -41.54 -3.80
CA GLU A 341 24.90 -41.22 -5.24
C GLU A 341 25.09 -39.71 -5.51
N LEU A 342 24.51 -38.86 -4.66
CA LEU A 342 24.74 -37.41 -4.72
C LEU A 342 26.18 -37.05 -4.33
N GLN A 343 26.76 -37.73 -3.34
CA GLN A 343 28.14 -37.48 -2.90
C GLN A 343 29.19 -37.86 -3.95
N THR A 344 28.96 -38.92 -4.73
CA THR A 344 29.87 -39.35 -5.80
C THR A 344 29.83 -38.43 -7.03
N GLY A 345 28.74 -37.66 -7.23
CA GLY A 345 28.63 -36.65 -8.28
C GLY A 345 29.13 -35.24 -7.92
N MET A 346 29.51 -34.99 -6.66
CA MET A 346 29.93 -33.67 -6.17
C MET A 346 31.44 -33.40 -6.34
N SER A 347 31.81 -32.13 -6.55
CA SER A 347 33.22 -31.70 -6.61
C SER A 347 33.94 -31.92 -5.26
N SER A 348 35.27 -32.08 -5.31
CA SER A 348 36.12 -32.35 -4.13
C SER A 348 36.02 -31.30 -3.01
N SER A 349 35.74 -30.04 -3.35
CA SER A 349 35.47 -28.98 -2.37
C SER A 349 34.13 -29.17 -1.64
N MET A 350 33.11 -29.70 -2.30
CA MET A 350 31.81 -30.02 -1.68
C MET A 350 31.87 -31.28 -0.81
N GLN A 351 32.64 -32.30 -1.22
CA GLN A 351 32.87 -33.50 -0.39
C GLN A 351 33.51 -33.15 0.95
N THR A 352 34.39 -32.15 0.99
CA THR A 352 35.07 -31.70 2.21
C THR A 352 34.12 -30.98 3.19
N VAL A 353 33.13 -30.23 2.68
CA VAL A 353 32.10 -29.57 3.50
C VAL A 353 31.14 -30.59 4.11
N VAL A 354 30.77 -31.62 3.35
CA VAL A 354 29.93 -32.73 3.83
C VAL A 354 30.68 -33.58 4.88
N GLN A 355 31.97 -33.89 4.66
CA GLN A 355 32.80 -34.63 5.62
C GLN A 355 33.06 -33.84 6.92
N ARG A 356 33.26 -32.52 6.87
CA ARG A 356 33.41 -31.67 8.07
C ARG A 356 32.14 -31.59 8.93
N ARG A 357 30.96 -31.70 8.32
CA ARG A 357 29.70 -31.74 9.09
C ARG A 357 29.41 -33.10 9.72
N ALA A 358 29.95 -34.19 9.15
CA ALA A 358 29.80 -35.55 9.69
C ALA A 358 30.73 -35.85 10.88
N THR A 359 31.78 -35.06 11.11
CA THR A 359 32.83 -35.30 12.12
C THR A 359 32.70 -34.43 13.38
N ILE A 360 31.56 -33.78 13.61
CA ILE A 360 31.30 -33.07 14.88
C ILE A 360 31.15 -34.12 16.00
N PRO A 361 32.02 -34.14 17.04
CA PRO A 361 32.18 -35.31 17.91
C PRO A 361 31.01 -35.63 18.87
N ASP A 362 30.01 -34.75 19.00
CA ASP A 362 28.97 -34.86 20.04
C ASP A 362 27.54 -35.03 19.49
N ARG A 363 27.36 -35.67 18.33
CA ARG A 363 26.02 -36.11 17.88
C ARG A 363 25.85 -37.62 18.04
N PRO A 364 24.75 -38.09 18.67
CA PRO A 364 24.39 -39.50 18.59
C PRO A 364 24.21 -39.88 17.12
N ALA A 365 24.82 -40.98 16.71
CA ALA A 365 24.68 -41.53 15.37
C ALA A 365 23.19 -41.76 15.07
N GLY A 366 22.62 -40.98 14.13
CA GLY A 366 21.21 -41.10 13.72
C GLY A 366 20.50 -39.81 13.29
N ALA A 367 21.05 -38.62 13.54
CA ALA A 367 20.35 -37.37 13.20
C ALA A 367 20.68 -36.86 11.78
N ALA A 368 20.05 -37.46 10.76
CA ALA A 368 19.84 -36.78 9.48
C ALA A 368 18.64 -35.86 9.61
N MET A 369 18.85 -34.56 9.40
CA MET A 369 17.87 -33.50 9.55
C MET A 369 16.87 -33.55 8.38
N VAL A 370 15.76 -34.26 8.57
CA VAL A 370 14.53 -34.12 7.79
C VAL A 370 13.51 -33.50 8.73
N MET A 371 12.99 -32.33 8.39
CA MET A 371 12.04 -31.59 9.22
C MET A 371 10.66 -32.26 9.13
N TRP A 372 10.40 -33.22 10.02
CA TRP A 372 9.07 -33.77 10.27
C TRP A 372 8.43 -32.99 11.41
N ARG A 373 7.22 -32.44 11.23
CA ARG A 373 6.41 -31.97 12.37
C ARG A 373 5.53 -33.13 12.83
N THR A 374 5.89 -33.72 13.96
CA THR A 374 5.11 -34.72 14.68
C THR A 374 3.91 -34.05 15.37
N PHE A 375 2.73 -34.64 15.22
CA PHE A 375 1.60 -34.40 16.11
C PHE A 375 1.48 -35.60 17.04
N ASP A 376 1.89 -35.41 18.30
CA ASP A 376 1.57 -36.35 19.37
C ASP A 376 0.27 -35.85 20.03
N ASP A 377 -0.80 -36.63 19.84
CA ASP A 377 -2.11 -36.56 20.52
C ASP A 377 -2.88 -35.21 20.48
N PRO A 378 -3.91 -35.07 19.64
CA PRO A 378 -4.69 -33.84 19.52
C PRO A 378 -5.65 -33.56 20.70
N SER A 379 -5.77 -34.44 21.69
CA SER A 379 -6.75 -34.28 22.78
C SER A 379 -6.21 -33.61 24.05
N ALA A 380 -4.88 -33.54 24.24
CA ALA A 380 -4.30 -33.18 25.54
C ALA A 380 -3.67 -31.77 25.66
N LYS A 381 -3.72 -30.92 24.62
CA LYS A 381 -2.99 -29.62 24.62
C LYS A 381 -3.79 -28.36 24.27
N MET A 382 -5.11 -28.35 24.49
CA MET A 382 -5.89 -27.10 24.49
C MET A 382 -5.72 -26.23 25.76
N HIS A 383 -4.86 -26.61 26.73
CA HIS A 383 -4.77 -25.88 28.01
C HIS A 383 -3.38 -25.43 28.48
N ALA A 384 -2.34 -25.49 27.65
CA ALA A 384 -1.05 -24.93 28.04
C ALA A 384 -0.57 -23.96 26.96
N GLY A 385 -0.73 -22.67 27.25
CA GLY A 385 -0.18 -21.56 26.49
C GLY A 385 1.31 -21.74 26.30
N VAL A 386 1.69 -22.02 25.06
CA VAL A 386 3.05 -21.91 24.57
C VAL A 386 3.00 -20.81 23.52
N ASP A 387 3.51 -19.63 23.88
CA ASP A 387 3.68 -18.52 22.95
C ASP A 387 4.72 -18.93 21.90
N LEU A 388 4.20 -19.34 20.74
CA LEU A 388 4.93 -19.36 19.50
C LEU A 388 5.16 -17.91 19.08
N HIS A 389 6.36 -17.37 19.33
CA HIS A 389 6.87 -16.27 18.51
C HIS A 389 7.20 -16.80 17.11
N ALA A 390 6.17 -17.13 16.34
CA ALA A 390 6.22 -16.85 14.93
C ALA A 390 6.25 -15.32 14.86
N LYS A 391 7.32 -14.73 14.32
CA LYS A 391 7.15 -13.42 13.70
C LYS A 391 6.20 -13.68 12.54
N VAL A 392 4.90 -13.56 12.81
CA VAL A 392 3.92 -13.22 11.79
C VAL A 392 4.40 -11.84 11.36
N GLU A 393 5.27 -11.80 10.35
CA GLU A 393 5.27 -10.62 9.51
C GLU A 393 3.80 -10.46 9.12
N PRO A 394 3.15 -9.32 9.43
CA PRO A 394 1.76 -9.13 9.04
C PRO A 394 1.72 -9.56 7.58
N ALA A 395 0.86 -10.55 7.27
CA ALA A 395 0.68 -10.98 5.90
C ALA A 395 0.57 -9.68 5.10
N PRO A 396 1.46 -9.43 4.11
CA PRO A 396 1.45 -8.16 3.41
C PRO A 396 0.01 -7.94 3.04
N ILE A 397 -0.61 -6.87 3.58
CA ILE A 397 -2.05 -6.64 3.50
C ILE A 397 -2.38 -6.95 2.06
N LEU A 398 -3.04 -8.09 1.83
CA LEU A 398 -3.24 -8.63 0.49
C LEU A 398 -4.26 -7.70 -0.13
N SER A 399 -3.76 -6.59 -0.65
CA SER A 399 -4.51 -5.46 -1.12
C SER A 399 -4.38 -5.47 -2.62
N PHE A 400 -5.48 -5.84 -3.25
CA PHE A 400 -5.67 -5.58 -4.66
C PHE A 400 -5.94 -4.08 -4.82
N ALA A 401 -5.30 -3.42 -5.78
CA ALA A 401 -5.60 -2.05 -6.12
C ALA A 401 -5.40 -1.79 -7.61
N ASP A 402 -6.35 -1.10 -8.24
CA ASP A 402 -6.26 -0.62 -9.62
C ASP A 402 -6.90 0.76 -9.75
N SER A 403 -6.10 1.75 -10.13
CA SER A 403 -6.56 3.13 -10.38
C SER A 403 -7.03 3.35 -11.81
N PHE A 404 -6.92 2.32 -12.68
CA PHE A 404 -7.15 2.42 -14.12
C PHE A 404 -6.39 3.56 -14.81
N ASN A 405 -5.34 4.12 -14.19
CA ASN A 405 -4.49 5.17 -14.75
C ASN A 405 -3.48 4.58 -15.77
N ARG A 406 -4.02 3.92 -16.79
CA ARG A 406 -3.30 3.34 -17.94
C ARG A 406 -4.07 3.63 -19.22
N ALA A 407 -3.43 3.35 -20.36
CA ALA A 407 -3.98 3.68 -21.67
C ALA A 407 -5.35 3.02 -21.92
N ASP A 408 -6.16 3.64 -22.78
CA ASP A 408 -7.46 3.10 -23.14
C ASP A 408 -7.31 1.72 -23.79
N GLU A 409 -7.66 0.66 -23.05
CA GLU A 409 -7.51 -0.72 -23.50
C GLU A 409 -8.57 -1.66 -22.88
N PRO A 410 -8.84 -2.81 -23.50
CA PRO A 410 -9.69 -3.82 -22.90
C PRO A 410 -9.03 -4.48 -21.67
N LEU A 411 -9.74 -4.55 -20.55
CA LEU A 411 -9.31 -5.26 -19.32
C LEU A 411 -9.16 -6.79 -19.51
N ALA A 412 -9.54 -7.32 -20.67
CA ALA A 412 -9.73 -8.75 -20.90
C ALA A 412 -8.59 -9.43 -21.65
N THR A 413 -7.80 -8.70 -22.42
CA THR A 413 -6.97 -9.32 -23.48
C THR A 413 -5.49 -9.34 -23.14
N ASN A 414 -4.99 -8.39 -22.32
CA ASN A 414 -3.58 -8.28 -21.93
C ASN A 414 -3.40 -7.74 -20.50
N ASP A 415 -4.42 -7.85 -19.65
CA ASP A 415 -4.38 -7.26 -18.32
C ASP A 415 -3.69 -8.19 -17.32
N ASP A 416 -2.73 -7.68 -16.57
CA ASP A 416 -2.02 -8.47 -15.56
C ASP A 416 -2.86 -8.71 -14.30
N LEU A 417 -3.86 -7.86 -14.04
CA LEU A 417 -4.65 -7.84 -12.81
C LEU A 417 -6.04 -8.46 -12.98
N TRP A 418 -6.62 -8.35 -14.17
CA TRP A 418 -8.01 -8.75 -14.45
C TRP A 418 -8.10 -9.94 -15.40
N VAL A 419 -9.14 -10.76 -15.21
CA VAL A 419 -9.59 -11.81 -16.14
C VAL A 419 -11.04 -11.55 -16.48
N ASN A 420 -11.37 -11.64 -17.76
CA ASN A 420 -12.75 -11.53 -18.18
C ASN A 420 -13.48 -12.86 -17.97
N VAL A 421 -14.49 -12.83 -17.10
CA VAL A 421 -15.28 -14.00 -16.71
C VAL A 421 -16.67 -14.01 -17.35
N ARG A 422 -16.99 -12.97 -18.15
CA ARG A 422 -18.23 -12.92 -18.92
C ARG A 422 -18.17 -12.01 -20.14
N THR A 423 -18.43 -12.60 -21.30
CA THR A 423 -18.51 -11.92 -22.60
C THR A 423 -19.89 -12.10 -23.24
N GLN A 424 -20.90 -11.35 -22.79
CA GLN A 424 -22.10 -11.16 -23.63
C GLN A 424 -21.79 -10.17 -24.77
N GLY A 425 -20.85 -10.54 -25.65
CA GLY A 425 -20.49 -9.79 -26.85
C GLY A 425 -19.77 -8.46 -26.63
N ALA A 426 -19.34 -8.13 -25.41
CA ALA A 426 -18.58 -6.93 -25.12
C ALA A 426 -17.49 -7.17 -24.06
N LEU A 427 -16.48 -6.31 -24.07
CA LEU A 427 -15.40 -6.25 -23.09
C LEU A 427 -15.63 -5.09 -22.12
N MET A 428 -15.02 -5.16 -20.93
CA MET A 428 -14.81 -3.98 -20.12
C MET A 428 -13.55 -3.27 -20.62
N THR A 429 -13.62 -1.96 -20.82
CA THR A 429 -12.52 -1.14 -21.35
C THR A 429 -12.20 -0.01 -20.40
N ILE A 430 -10.93 0.31 -20.27
CA ILE A 430 -10.46 1.53 -19.62
C ILE A 430 -10.67 2.67 -20.61
N VAL A 431 -11.34 3.73 -20.17
CA VAL A 431 -11.52 4.96 -20.93
C VAL A 431 -11.48 6.14 -19.97
N ASN A 432 -10.65 7.14 -20.24
CA ASN A 432 -10.46 8.31 -19.38
C ASN A 432 -10.18 7.92 -17.90
N ASN A 433 -9.31 6.94 -17.71
CA ASN A 433 -8.96 6.39 -16.39
C ASN A 433 -10.15 5.80 -15.61
N ALA A 434 -11.17 5.28 -16.29
CA ALA A 434 -12.28 4.57 -15.67
C ALA A 434 -12.64 3.30 -16.44
N ALA A 435 -12.98 2.24 -15.73
CA ALA A 435 -13.53 1.03 -16.31
C ALA A 435 -15.02 1.22 -16.66
N GLN A 436 -15.37 0.95 -17.92
CA GLN A 436 -16.74 1.11 -18.43
C GLN A 436 -17.05 0.06 -19.52
N PRO A 437 -18.33 -0.20 -19.84
CA PRO A 437 -18.69 -1.20 -20.84
C PRO A 437 -18.35 -0.70 -22.26
N SER A 438 -17.72 -1.55 -23.07
CA SER A 438 -17.37 -1.22 -24.47
C SER A 438 -18.55 -1.18 -25.44
N ALA A 439 -19.72 -1.71 -25.05
CA ALA A 439 -20.93 -1.68 -25.85
C ALA A 439 -22.17 -1.45 -24.97
N SER A 440 -23.18 -0.78 -25.54
CA SER A 440 -24.47 -0.59 -24.87
C SER A 440 -25.22 -1.92 -24.75
N ASN A 441 -25.96 -2.11 -23.64
CA ASN A 441 -26.69 -3.33 -23.30
C ASN A 441 -25.85 -4.59 -23.13
N ALA A 442 -24.54 -4.48 -22.93
CA ALA A 442 -23.70 -5.60 -22.54
C ALA A 442 -23.49 -5.65 -21.02
N LEU A 443 -23.22 -6.84 -20.51
CA LEU A 443 -22.90 -7.08 -19.10
C LEU A 443 -21.48 -7.69 -18.96
N PRO A 444 -20.42 -6.95 -19.33
CA PRO A 444 -19.06 -7.38 -19.06
C PRO A 444 -18.82 -7.47 -17.54
N VAL A 445 -18.16 -8.55 -17.13
CA VAL A 445 -17.71 -8.78 -15.75
C VAL A 445 -16.26 -9.21 -15.80
N VAL A 446 -15.42 -8.54 -15.02
CA VAL A 446 -14.02 -8.90 -14.83
C VAL A 446 -13.78 -9.28 -13.37
N GLN A 447 -12.89 -10.23 -13.19
CA GLN A 447 -12.50 -10.81 -11.91
C GLN A 447 -11.01 -10.53 -11.69
N SER A 448 -10.60 -10.21 -10.47
CA SER A 448 -9.18 -10.09 -10.15
C SER A 448 -8.48 -11.45 -10.30
N LYS A 449 -7.21 -11.48 -10.67
CA LYS A 449 -6.41 -12.73 -10.65
C LYS A 449 -6.00 -13.16 -9.23
N GLN A 450 -6.10 -12.25 -8.28
CA GLN A 450 -5.74 -12.48 -6.89
C GLN A 450 -6.90 -13.15 -6.14
N PHE A 451 -6.62 -14.31 -5.55
CA PHE A 451 -7.52 -14.97 -4.61
C PHE A 451 -7.44 -14.28 -3.24
N LEU A 452 -8.61 -14.06 -2.62
CA LEU A 452 -8.73 -13.54 -1.27
C LEU A 452 -9.53 -14.51 -0.38
N PRO A 453 -9.24 -14.54 0.93
CA PRO A 453 -9.96 -15.38 1.89
C PRO A 453 -11.45 -15.02 2.00
N PRO A 454 -12.24 -15.86 2.68
CA PRO A 454 -13.66 -15.65 3.00
C PRO A 454 -14.05 -14.24 3.45
N ASP A 455 -13.27 -13.64 4.35
CA ASP A 455 -13.55 -12.36 4.97
C ASP A 455 -12.76 -11.28 4.23
N GLN A 456 -13.47 -10.57 3.35
CA GLN A 456 -12.85 -9.67 2.40
C GLN A 456 -13.78 -8.50 2.06
N PHE A 457 -13.18 -7.46 1.46
CA PHE A 457 -13.90 -6.33 0.93
C PHE A 457 -13.44 -5.96 -0.48
N ILE A 458 -14.34 -5.27 -1.19
CA ILE A 458 -14.04 -4.47 -2.37
C ILE A 458 -14.62 -3.07 -2.15
N GLU A 459 -13.88 -2.05 -2.55
CA GLU A 459 -14.30 -0.66 -2.54
C GLU A 459 -13.90 0.01 -3.86
N ALA A 460 -14.76 0.88 -4.39
CA ALA A 460 -14.48 1.60 -5.62
C ALA A 460 -15.20 2.95 -5.67
N ASN A 461 -14.65 3.88 -6.45
CA ASN A 461 -15.35 5.09 -6.84
C ASN A 461 -16.28 4.81 -8.02
N VAL A 462 -17.58 4.88 -7.78
CA VAL A 462 -18.59 4.73 -8.83
C VAL A 462 -18.93 6.11 -9.37
N LEU A 463 -18.47 6.38 -10.59
CA LEU A 463 -18.62 7.70 -11.22
C LEU A 463 -19.98 7.86 -11.93
N GLY A 464 -20.69 6.75 -12.16
CA GLY A 464 -22.04 6.74 -12.71
C GLY A 464 -22.72 5.38 -12.54
N GLY A 465 -24.05 5.41 -12.48
CA GLY A 465 -24.90 4.23 -12.60
C GLY A 465 -25.94 4.33 -13.72
N SER A 466 -26.49 3.17 -14.11
CA SER A 466 -27.54 3.06 -15.14
C SER A 466 -28.84 3.74 -14.71
N SER A 467 -29.46 4.51 -15.63
CA SER A 467 -30.81 5.09 -15.48
C SER A 467 -31.96 4.05 -15.49
N SER A 468 -31.67 2.79 -15.82
CA SER A 468 -32.63 1.69 -15.76
C SER A 468 -32.75 1.09 -14.36
N LEU A 469 -33.99 0.76 -13.97
CA LEU A 469 -34.33 0.00 -12.75
C LEU A 469 -34.40 -1.51 -12.97
N SER A 470 -34.28 -1.98 -14.22
CA SER A 470 -34.37 -3.40 -14.53
C SER A 470 -33.23 -4.18 -13.87
N SER A 471 -33.53 -5.40 -13.40
CA SER A 471 -32.53 -6.33 -12.90
C SER A 471 -31.38 -6.50 -13.90
N GLY A 472 -30.15 -6.53 -13.39
CA GLY A 472 -28.95 -6.68 -14.19
C GLY A 472 -28.46 -5.43 -14.93
N LYS A 473 -29.04 -4.24 -14.69
CA LYS A 473 -28.49 -2.94 -15.13
C LYS A 473 -27.85 -2.21 -13.96
N GLY A 474 -26.78 -1.45 -14.21
CA GLY A 474 -26.06 -0.72 -13.17
C GLY A 474 -24.57 -0.96 -13.17
N THR A 475 -23.96 -0.55 -12.07
CA THR A 475 -22.55 -0.81 -11.73
C THR A 475 -22.53 -1.90 -10.66
N PHE A 476 -21.61 -2.86 -10.77
CA PHE A 476 -21.54 -4.03 -9.91
C PHE A 476 -20.18 -4.12 -9.23
N LEU A 477 -20.19 -4.36 -7.92
CA LEU A 477 -19.03 -4.81 -7.17
C LEU A 477 -19.27 -6.24 -6.71
N TYR A 478 -18.24 -7.08 -6.83
CA TYR A 478 -18.31 -8.50 -6.48
C TYR A 478 -17.25 -8.88 -5.45
N ILE A 479 -17.60 -9.79 -4.55
CA ILE A 479 -16.66 -10.51 -3.67
C ILE A 479 -16.98 -12.00 -3.66
N ASN A 480 -16.04 -12.81 -3.16
CA ASN A 480 -16.14 -14.27 -3.05
C ASN A 480 -16.49 -14.94 -4.40
N MET A 481 -15.92 -14.43 -5.50
CA MET A 481 -16.15 -15.02 -6.81
C MET A 481 -15.30 -16.29 -6.98
N PRO A 482 -15.89 -17.46 -7.27
CA PRO A 482 -15.12 -18.64 -7.64
C PRO A 482 -14.26 -18.40 -8.90
N PRO A 483 -13.09 -19.04 -9.02
CA PRO A 483 -12.18 -18.82 -10.14
C PRO A 483 -12.81 -18.92 -11.52
N GLU A 484 -12.57 -17.91 -12.35
CA GLU A 484 -13.03 -17.84 -13.74
C GLU A 484 -14.56 -17.85 -13.92
N THR A 485 -15.31 -17.59 -12.85
CA THR A 485 -16.77 -17.48 -12.88
C THR A 485 -17.21 -16.05 -12.59
N HIS A 486 -18.47 -15.75 -12.91
CA HIS A 486 -19.14 -14.51 -12.50
C HIS A 486 -20.13 -14.74 -11.34
N ALA A 487 -20.09 -15.93 -10.73
CA ALA A 487 -20.84 -16.27 -9.54
C ALA A 487 -20.21 -15.58 -8.33
N GLY A 488 -20.99 -15.27 -7.30
CA GLY A 488 -20.50 -14.61 -6.10
C GLY A 488 -21.54 -13.73 -5.43
N TYR A 489 -21.09 -12.93 -4.46
CA TYR A 489 -21.91 -11.88 -3.85
C TYR A 489 -21.71 -10.57 -4.58
N ARG A 490 -22.82 -9.89 -4.85
CA ARG A 490 -22.84 -8.68 -5.67
C ARG A 490 -23.55 -7.54 -4.97
N LEU A 491 -22.91 -6.38 -4.94
CA LEU A 491 -23.56 -5.09 -4.71
C LEU A 491 -23.89 -4.48 -6.07
N ASN A 492 -25.17 -4.24 -6.29
CA ASN A 492 -25.71 -3.69 -7.52
C ASN A 492 -26.16 -2.25 -7.29
N LEU A 493 -25.47 -1.30 -7.91
CA LEU A 493 -25.76 0.13 -7.85
C LEU A 493 -26.59 0.55 -9.07
N ARG A 494 -27.89 0.72 -8.84
CA ARG A 494 -28.88 1.20 -9.82
C ARG A 494 -29.16 2.67 -9.53
N SER A 495 -29.57 3.45 -10.54
CA SER A 495 -29.85 4.89 -10.39
C SER A 495 -30.78 5.26 -9.22
N SER A 496 -31.72 4.39 -8.85
CA SER A 496 -32.63 4.64 -7.73
C SER A 496 -32.62 3.57 -6.64
N GLN A 497 -31.67 2.63 -6.62
CA GLN A 497 -31.70 1.52 -5.66
C GLN A 497 -30.32 0.87 -5.49
N LEU A 498 -30.01 0.49 -4.26
CA LEU A 498 -28.92 -0.44 -3.96
C LEU A 498 -29.52 -1.83 -3.69
N VAL A 499 -28.89 -2.87 -4.25
CA VAL A 499 -29.34 -4.26 -4.04
C VAL A 499 -28.12 -5.14 -3.73
N LEU A 500 -28.19 -5.85 -2.61
CA LEU A 500 -27.32 -6.97 -2.30
C LEU A 500 -27.91 -8.25 -2.88
N GLU A 501 -27.13 -8.96 -3.68
CA GLU A 501 -27.58 -10.11 -4.44
C GLU A 501 -26.57 -11.27 -4.33
N GLU A 502 -27.09 -12.49 -4.28
CA GLU A 502 -26.32 -13.69 -4.61
C GLU A 502 -26.53 -13.98 -6.11
N VAL A 503 -25.44 -14.27 -6.82
CA VAL A 503 -25.47 -14.56 -8.26
C VAL A 503 -24.85 -15.92 -8.51
N ASP A 504 -25.54 -16.81 -9.23
CA ASP A 504 -24.99 -18.10 -9.68
C ASP A 504 -24.37 -17.99 -11.09
N GLU A 505 -23.75 -19.09 -11.56
CA GLU A 505 -23.14 -19.16 -12.90
C GLU A 505 -24.14 -19.07 -14.05
N ALA A 506 -25.43 -19.33 -13.78
CA ALA A 506 -26.51 -19.21 -14.73
C ALA A 506 -27.14 -17.80 -14.72
N LEU A 507 -26.58 -16.87 -13.92
CA LEU A 507 -27.04 -15.50 -13.72
C LEU A 507 -28.39 -15.38 -13.04
N ASN A 508 -28.83 -16.43 -12.36
CA ASN A 508 -29.95 -16.31 -11.46
C ASN A 508 -29.49 -15.46 -10.28
N THR A 509 -30.35 -14.51 -9.91
CA THR A 509 -30.06 -13.57 -8.83
C THR A 509 -31.05 -13.78 -7.70
N VAL A 510 -30.54 -13.98 -6.49
CA VAL A 510 -31.34 -13.96 -5.27
C VAL A 510 -31.07 -12.63 -4.56
N THR A 511 -32.10 -11.80 -4.40
CA THR A 511 -31.98 -10.55 -3.62
C THR A 511 -31.91 -10.89 -2.14
N LEU A 512 -30.84 -10.44 -1.49
CA LEU A 512 -30.59 -10.63 -0.06
C LEU A 512 -31.08 -9.41 0.74
N ALA A 513 -30.79 -8.20 0.26
CA ALA A 513 -31.28 -6.95 0.82
C ALA A 513 -31.37 -5.88 -0.28
N ALA A 514 -32.25 -4.89 -0.10
CA ALA A 514 -32.38 -3.77 -1.03
C ALA A 514 -32.89 -2.52 -0.32
N THR A 515 -32.46 -1.34 -0.78
CA THR A 515 -33.02 -0.07 -0.29
C THR A 515 -34.41 0.16 -0.88
N SER A 516 -35.21 1.02 -0.25
CA SER A 516 -36.33 1.65 -0.92
C SER A 516 -35.83 2.52 -2.09
N SER A 517 -36.72 2.84 -3.02
CA SER A 517 -36.38 3.69 -4.16
C SER A 517 -35.88 5.06 -3.69
N GLY A 518 -34.66 5.44 -4.07
CA GLY A 518 -34.06 6.74 -3.79
C GLY A 518 -32.87 6.99 -4.72
N PHE A 519 -32.76 8.20 -5.25
CA PHE A 519 -31.70 8.52 -6.22
C PHE A 519 -30.32 8.47 -5.57
N LEU A 520 -29.42 7.66 -6.14
CA LEU A 520 -27.99 7.79 -5.86
C LEU A 520 -27.47 8.99 -6.64
N THR A 521 -26.82 9.92 -5.94
CA THR A 521 -26.15 11.05 -6.58
C THR A 521 -24.69 10.67 -6.78
N TYR A 522 -24.30 10.43 -8.04
CA TYR A 522 -22.92 10.10 -8.39
C TYR A 522 -22.05 11.37 -8.51
N PRO A 523 -20.73 11.30 -8.25
CA PRO A 523 -19.98 10.10 -7.87
C PRO A 523 -20.20 9.69 -6.41
N VAL A 524 -20.04 8.40 -6.12
CA VAL A 524 -20.06 7.84 -4.75
C VAL A 524 -18.89 6.89 -4.53
N THR A 525 -18.43 6.74 -3.30
CA THR A 525 -17.55 5.64 -2.90
C THR A 525 -18.42 4.50 -2.39
N ALA A 526 -18.35 3.35 -3.07
CA ALA A 526 -19.14 2.17 -2.73
C ALA A 526 -18.23 1.05 -2.23
N ARG A 527 -18.60 0.42 -1.12
CA ARG A 527 -17.89 -0.72 -0.53
C ARG A 527 -18.85 -1.88 -0.33
N LEU A 528 -18.39 -3.08 -0.66
CA LEU A 528 -19.02 -4.34 -0.33
C LEU A 528 -18.03 -5.16 0.48
N GLU A 529 -18.43 -5.67 1.63
CA GLU A 529 -17.59 -6.51 2.46
C GLU A 529 -18.35 -7.71 3.03
N ARG A 530 -17.60 -8.76 3.38
CA ARG A 530 -18.08 -9.94 4.07
C ARG A 530 -17.24 -10.20 5.31
N ASP A 531 -17.91 -10.34 6.44
CA ASP A 531 -17.35 -10.69 7.74
C ASP A 531 -18.12 -11.89 8.30
N GLY A 532 -17.50 -13.07 8.19
CA GLY A 532 -18.11 -14.36 8.44
C GLY A 532 -19.30 -14.60 7.49
N LYS A 533 -20.52 -14.53 8.04
CA LYS A 533 -21.76 -14.67 7.25
C LYS A 533 -22.41 -13.33 6.91
N MET A 534 -21.91 -12.23 7.47
CA MET A 534 -22.52 -10.91 7.30
C MET A 534 -21.95 -10.24 6.06
N LEU A 535 -22.81 -9.96 5.09
CA LEU A 535 -22.53 -9.05 3.99
C LEU A 535 -22.98 -7.64 4.39
N ARG A 536 -22.10 -6.66 4.19
CA ARG A 536 -22.40 -5.25 4.44
C ARG A 536 -22.04 -4.43 3.22
N ALA A 537 -22.89 -3.47 2.88
CA ALA A 537 -22.60 -2.49 1.84
C ALA A 537 -22.58 -1.09 2.44
N TYR A 538 -21.57 -0.29 2.06
CA TYR A 538 -21.41 1.08 2.48
C TYR A 538 -21.42 2.02 1.28
N ILE A 539 -22.04 3.18 1.44
CA ILE A 539 -21.99 4.29 0.49
C ILE A 539 -21.44 5.51 1.22
N ASP A 540 -20.36 6.08 0.69
CA ASP A 540 -19.62 7.20 1.28
C ASP A 540 -19.28 6.97 2.77
N GLY A 541 -18.91 5.72 3.09
CA GLY A 541 -18.56 5.26 4.44
C GLY A 541 -19.74 4.97 5.37
N VAL A 542 -20.98 5.16 4.92
CA VAL A 542 -22.19 4.88 5.71
C VAL A 542 -22.79 3.53 5.33
N GLU A 543 -23.05 2.67 6.31
CA GLU A 543 -23.71 1.37 6.08
C GLU A 543 -25.11 1.59 5.49
N ALA A 544 -25.33 1.06 4.29
CA ALA A 544 -26.57 1.21 3.53
C ALA A 544 -27.41 -0.08 3.52
N LEU A 545 -26.75 -1.24 3.48
CA LEU A 545 -27.41 -2.55 3.47
C LEU A 545 -26.61 -3.56 4.29
N THR A 546 -27.33 -4.52 4.88
CA THR A 546 -26.77 -5.67 5.59
C THR A 546 -27.60 -6.90 5.32
N ALA A 547 -26.96 -8.07 5.17
CA ALA A 547 -27.63 -9.35 4.96
C ALA A 547 -26.76 -10.52 5.42
N GLU A 548 -27.36 -11.67 5.69
CA GLU A 548 -26.62 -12.93 5.90
C GLU A 548 -26.46 -13.70 4.58
N ALA A 549 -25.28 -14.27 4.34
CA ALA A 549 -25.01 -15.16 3.23
C ALA A 549 -23.92 -16.20 3.54
N SER A 550 -24.07 -17.42 3.00
CA SER A 550 -23.14 -18.53 3.29
C SER A 550 -22.79 -19.45 2.11
N THR A 551 -23.34 -19.19 0.93
CA THR A 551 -23.10 -19.95 -0.31
C THR A 551 -21.64 -19.89 -0.81
N TYR A 552 -21.00 -18.71 -0.79
CA TYR A 552 -19.65 -18.52 -1.31
C TYR A 552 -18.66 -18.19 -0.18
N ASP A 553 -17.60 -18.99 -0.05
CA ASP A 553 -16.68 -18.92 1.09
C ASP A 553 -15.23 -18.67 0.66
N GLY A 554 -14.97 -17.43 0.24
CA GLY A 554 -13.68 -16.99 -0.33
C GLY A 554 -13.67 -17.05 -1.85
N GLY A 555 -12.70 -16.36 -2.44
CA GLY A 555 -12.63 -16.18 -3.88
C GLY A 555 -12.06 -14.82 -4.26
N MET A 556 -12.12 -14.51 -5.54
CA MET A 556 -11.64 -13.25 -6.08
C MET A 556 -12.68 -12.14 -5.90
N ILE A 557 -12.24 -10.90 -6.04
CA ILE A 557 -13.12 -9.75 -6.20
C ILE A 557 -13.40 -9.51 -7.68
N GLY A 558 -14.41 -8.73 -7.98
CA GLY A 558 -14.71 -8.38 -9.36
C GLY A 558 -15.51 -7.11 -9.50
N ILE A 559 -15.55 -6.64 -10.73
CA ILE A 559 -16.37 -5.50 -11.12
C ILE A 559 -17.15 -5.83 -12.38
N GLY A 560 -18.32 -5.23 -12.51
CA GLY A 560 -19.14 -5.36 -13.70
C GLY A 560 -19.86 -4.05 -14.00
N ALA A 561 -20.30 -3.89 -15.23
CA ALA A 561 -21.12 -2.77 -15.63
C ALA A 561 -22.12 -3.19 -16.70
N ASN A 562 -23.33 -2.61 -16.69
CA ASN A 562 -24.30 -2.78 -17.76
C ASN A 562 -25.12 -1.52 -17.94
N ALA A 563 -24.84 -0.82 -19.05
CA ALA A 563 -25.57 0.37 -19.46
C ALA A 563 -26.84 0.00 -20.25
N ALA A 564 -27.91 0.77 -20.05
CA ALA A 564 -29.10 0.71 -20.90
C ALA A 564 -28.82 1.26 -22.31
N SER A 565 -29.73 1.00 -23.25
CA SER A 565 -29.61 1.39 -24.66
C SER A 565 -29.24 2.87 -24.84
N GLY A 566 -28.06 3.13 -25.42
CA GLY A 566 -27.66 4.43 -25.94
C GLY A 566 -26.67 5.23 -25.09
N ASP A 567 -26.38 4.84 -23.84
CA ASP A 567 -25.51 5.64 -22.97
C ASP A 567 -24.43 4.82 -22.25
N ILE A 568 -23.34 4.51 -22.97
CA ILE A 568 -22.14 3.90 -22.37
C ILE A 568 -21.50 4.79 -21.30
N SER A 569 -21.90 6.07 -21.18
CA SER A 569 -21.46 6.97 -20.09
C SER A 569 -22.02 6.59 -18.72
N GLY A 570 -23.12 5.84 -18.69
CA GLY A 570 -23.93 5.71 -17.49
C GLY A 570 -23.27 4.90 -16.39
N CYS A 571 -22.46 3.88 -16.70
CA CYS A 571 -21.84 3.01 -15.70
C CYS A 571 -20.31 3.10 -15.79
N ARG A 572 -19.68 3.66 -14.76
CA ARG A 572 -18.23 3.91 -14.72
C ARG A 572 -17.68 3.64 -13.33
N ILE A 573 -16.53 2.97 -13.27
CA ILE A 573 -15.84 2.59 -12.03
C ILE A 573 -14.40 3.08 -12.10
N ASP A 574 -13.93 3.66 -11.00
CA ASP A 574 -12.56 4.12 -10.82
C ASP A 574 -12.03 3.72 -9.43
N ASN A 575 -10.71 3.72 -9.25
CA ASN A 575 -10.00 3.44 -8.00
C ASN A 575 -10.54 2.23 -7.23
N VAL A 576 -10.46 1.06 -7.86
CA VAL A 576 -10.88 -0.20 -7.23
C VAL A 576 -9.80 -0.64 -6.25
N MET A 577 -10.21 -0.97 -5.04
CA MET A 577 -9.39 -1.65 -4.06
C MET A 577 -10.13 -2.84 -3.49
N GLY A 578 -9.41 -3.85 -3.05
CA GLY A 578 -9.98 -4.92 -2.25
C GLY A 578 -8.93 -5.59 -1.40
N GLY A 579 -9.37 -6.28 -0.36
CA GLY A 579 -8.45 -6.93 0.56
C GLY A 579 -9.14 -7.74 1.62
N VAL A 580 -8.35 -8.24 2.55
CA VAL A 580 -8.81 -9.05 3.70
C VAL A 580 -9.38 -8.11 4.77
N LEU A 581 -10.46 -8.52 5.44
CA LEU A 581 -10.91 -7.85 6.67
C LEU A 581 -10.09 -8.36 7.86
N ASP A 582 -9.64 -7.43 8.69
CA ASP A 582 -8.84 -7.72 9.89
C ASP A 582 -9.65 -8.37 11.02
#